data_AF-A0A8S3GIX4-F1
#
_entry.id   AF-A0A8S3GIX4-F1
#
_cell.length_a   1.000
_cell.length_b   1.000
_cell.length_c   1.000
_cell.angle_alpha   90.00
_cell.angle_beta   90.00
_cell.angle_gamma   90.00
#
_symmetry.space_group_name_H-M   'P 1'
#
loop_
_entity.id
_entity.type
_entity.pdbx_description
1 polymer ?
#
loop_
_entity_poly.entity_id
_entity_poly.type
_entity_poly.pdbx_seq_one_letter_code
_entity_poly.pdbx_strand_id
1 'polypeptide(L)'
;MADADNRVILNVGGIRHETYKATLKKIPATRLSRLTEALSNYDSVLNEFYFDRHPGVFAQILNYYRTGKLHYPTDVCGPLFETELEYWGLDANQVEPCCWMTYTTHRDTQDVLVGLDRLDLDAEPITEEEIPHKFCWDYDPTIRHKNMSVQEYMRTLPWFKRVQPRIWQLFEEPYSSSAAKVCFRTLFSVFIFCLFISIFL
;
A
#
# COMPACT_ATOMS: atom_id res chain seq x y z
N MET A 1 -4.10 -39.32 32.49
CA MET A 1 -3.89 -38.06 33.24
C MET A 1 -2.59 -37.33 32.86
N ALA A 2 -1.59 -37.96 32.20
CA ALA A 2 -0.34 -37.28 31.80
C ALA A 2 -0.44 -36.40 30.54
N ASP A 3 -1.49 -36.53 29.72
CA ASP A 3 -1.58 -35.81 28.43
C ASP A 3 -1.99 -34.34 28.57
N ALA A 4 -2.80 -34.01 29.59
CA ALA A 4 -3.30 -32.64 29.80
C ALA A 4 -2.20 -31.65 30.22
N ASP A 5 -1.22 -32.13 31.00
CA ASP A 5 -0.12 -31.30 31.52
C ASP A 5 0.91 -30.91 30.44
N ASN A 6 0.83 -31.60 29.30
CA ASN A 6 1.71 -31.39 28.15
C ASN A 6 1.11 -30.47 27.08
N ARG A 7 -0.14 -30.03 27.28
CA ARG A 7 -0.82 -29.07 26.40
C ARG A 7 -0.62 -27.65 26.89
N VAL A 8 -0.75 -26.71 25.97
CA VAL A 8 -0.66 -25.27 26.21
C VAL A 8 -1.75 -24.58 25.42
N ILE A 9 -2.38 -23.59 26.04
CA ILE A 9 -3.40 -22.74 25.44
C ILE A 9 -2.75 -21.41 25.06
N LEU A 10 -2.91 -21.05 23.79
CA LEU A 10 -2.44 -19.79 23.20
C LEU A 10 -3.67 -19.01 22.75
N ASN A 11 -4.01 -17.96 23.49
CA ASN A 11 -5.07 -17.04 23.16
C ASN A 11 -4.50 -15.89 22.30
N VAL A 12 -4.84 -15.89 21.01
CA VAL A 12 -4.35 -14.89 20.05
C VAL A 12 -5.53 -14.07 19.56
N GLY A 13 -5.53 -12.76 19.83
CA GLY A 13 -6.62 -11.85 19.43
C GLY A 13 -7.99 -12.26 19.98
N GLY A 14 -8.04 -12.99 21.10
CA GLY A 14 -9.27 -13.54 21.68
C GLY A 14 -9.62 -14.96 21.22
N ILE A 15 -8.92 -15.53 20.24
CA ILE A 15 -9.13 -16.91 19.76
C ILE A 15 -8.17 -17.85 20.47
N ARG A 16 -8.72 -18.89 21.10
CA ARG A 16 -7.92 -19.91 21.81
C ARG A 16 -7.46 -21.01 20.86
N HIS A 17 -6.15 -21.23 20.84
CA HIS A 17 -5.49 -22.31 20.13
C HIS A 17 -4.85 -23.26 21.13
N GLU A 18 -5.17 -24.55 21.03
CA GLU A 18 -4.59 -25.59 21.88
C GLU A 18 -3.55 -26.40 21.09
N THR A 19 -2.41 -26.68 21.71
CA THR A 19 -1.35 -27.49 21.13
C THR A 19 -0.47 -28.13 22.21
N TYR A 20 0.46 -28.99 21.82
CA TYR A 20 1.42 -29.59 22.74
C TYR A 20 2.65 -28.71 22.91
N LYS A 21 3.21 -28.66 24.13
CA LYS A 21 4.49 -28.00 24.43
C LYS A 21 5.61 -28.51 23.51
N ALA A 22 5.61 -29.81 23.21
CA ALA A 22 6.56 -30.44 22.28
C ALA A 22 6.44 -29.91 20.83
N THR A 23 5.23 -29.57 20.36
CA THR A 23 5.02 -29.00 19.02
C THR A 23 5.76 -27.67 18.87
N LEU A 24 5.71 -26.82 19.90
CA LEU A 24 6.37 -25.51 19.88
C LEU A 24 7.90 -25.59 19.94
N LYS A 25 8.44 -26.73 20.38
CA LYS A 25 9.89 -26.99 20.42
C LYS A 25 10.47 -27.50 19.10
N LYS A 26 9.62 -27.93 18.15
CA LYS A 26 10.08 -28.43 16.83
C LYS A 26 10.86 -27.40 16.01
N ILE A 27 10.51 -26.12 16.16
CA ILE A 27 11.18 -25.01 15.48
C ILE A 27 11.87 -24.15 16.55
N PRO A 28 13.17 -24.37 16.82
CA PRO A 28 13.88 -23.67 17.87
C PRO A 28 14.12 -22.21 17.51
N ALA A 29 14.56 -21.42 18.50
CA ALA A 29 14.88 -20.00 18.36
C ALA A 29 13.71 -19.08 17.95
N THR A 30 12.49 -19.57 17.99
CA THR A 30 11.26 -18.81 17.75
C THR A 30 10.63 -18.31 19.06
N ARG A 31 9.72 -17.33 19.00
CA ARG A 31 9.02 -16.82 20.19
C ARG A 31 8.26 -17.93 20.94
N LEU A 32 7.53 -18.77 20.20
CA LEU A 32 6.75 -19.86 20.80
C LEU A 32 7.63 -20.95 21.43
N SER A 33 8.82 -21.20 20.87
CA SER A 33 9.76 -22.17 21.44
C SER A 33 10.32 -21.73 22.80
N ARG A 34 10.28 -20.43 23.11
CA ARG A 34 10.82 -19.83 24.34
C ARG A 34 9.73 -19.52 25.39
N LEU A 35 8.50 -20.00 25.20
CA LEU A 35 7.44 -19.76 26.17
C LEU A 35 7.76 -20.38 27.52
N THR A 36 7.58 -19.58 28.57
CA THR A 36 7.69 -19.96 29.97
C THR A 36 6.60 -19.22 30.77
N GLU A 37 6.14 -19.81 31.87
CA GLU A 37 5.12 -19.22 32.75
C GLU A 37 5.60 -17.94 33.46
N ALA A 38 6.90 -17.67 33.43
CA ALA A 38 7.50 -16.44 33.96
C ALA A 38 7.33 -15.22 33.04
N LEU A 39 6.83 -15.41 31.81
CA LEU A 39 6.61 -14.32 30.88
C LEU A 39 5.34 -13.52 31.23
N SER A 40 5.36 -12.21 30.98
CA SER A 40 4.26 -11.29 31.29
C SER A 40 2.96 -11.57 30.54
N ASN A 41 3.03 -12.34 29.46
CA ASN A 41 1.88 -12.72 28.64
C ASN A 41 1.19 -14.02 29.12
N TYR A 42 1.66 -14.64 30.20
CA TYR A 42 1.02 -15.81 30.80
C TYR A 42 -0.02 -15.40 31.84
N ASP A 43 -1.25 -15.88 31.69
CA ASP A 43 -2.32 -15.75 32.66
C ASP A 43 -2.42 -17.03 33.51
N SER A 44 -1.98 -16.94 34.77
CA SER A 44 -2.01 -18.06 35.73
C SER A 44 -3.42 -18.48 36.15
N VAL A 45 -4.43 -17.62 36.01
CA VAL A 45 -5.82 -17.92 36.40
C VAL A 45 -6.48 -18.77 35.34
N LEU A 46 -6.29 -18.41 34.07
CA LEU A 46 -6.83 -19.13 32.92
C LEU A 46 -5.90 -20.22 32.38
N ASN A 47 -4.66 -20.27 32.88
CA ASN A 47 -3.60 -21.16 32.41
C ASN A 47 -3.38 -21.04 30.88
N GLU A 48 -3.31 -19.81 30.38
CA GLU A 48 -3.15 -19.52 28.94
C GLU A 48 -2.15 -18.39 28.67
N PHE A 49 -1.56 -18.38 27.49
CA PHE A 49 -0.77 -17.25 27.02
C PHE A 49 -1.61 -16.33 26.14
N TYR A 50 -1.65 -15.04 26.44
CA TYR A 50 -2.38 -14.05 25.66
C TYR A 50 -1.46 -13.26 24.72
N PHE A 51 -1.88 -13.12 23.46
CA PHE A 51 -1.20 -12.30 22.45
C PHE A 51 -2.23 -11.43 21.74
N ASP A 52 -2.05 -10.11 21.79
CA ASP A 52 -2.88 -9.18 21.04
C ASP A 52 -2.40 -9.07 19.58
N ARG A 53 -2.61 -10.15 18.81
CA ARG A 53 -2.13 -10.34 17.44
C ARG A 53 -3.21 -10.96 16.55
N HIS A 54 -2.95 -11.03 15.25
CA HIS A 54 -3.95 -11.46 14.26
C HIS A 54 -4.27 -12.97 14.39
N PRO A 55 -5.49 -13.37 14.78
CA PRO A 55 -5.83 -14.77 15.02
C PRO A 55 -5.83 -15.64 13.76
N GLY A 56 -6.30 -15.10 12.62
CA GLY A 56 -6.35 -15.82 11.35
C GLY A 56 -4.96 -16.27 10.85
N VAL A 57 -4.00 -15.34 10.82
CA VAL A 57 -2.60 -15.61 10.48
C VAL A 57 -1.96 -16.63 11.44
N PHE A 58 -2.24 -16.51 12.74
CA PHE A 58 -1.66 -17.39 13.74
C PHE A 58 -2.00 -18.87 13.50
N ALA A 59 -3.17 -19.18 12.93
CA ALA A 59 -3.52 -20.55 12.57
C ALA A 59 -2.50 -21.18 11.59
N GLN A 60 -2.01 -20.41 10.61
CA GLN A 60 -0.99 -20.89 9.66
C GLN A 60 0.37 -21.04 10.32
N ILE A 61 0.71 -20.11 11.21
CA ILE A 61 1.94 -20.17 12.00
C ILE A 61 1.95 -21.42 12.87
N LEU A 62 0.86 -21.72 13.58
CA LEU A 62 0.76 -22.93 14.39
C LEU A 62 0.80 -24.21 13.54
N ASN A 63 0.21 -24.18 12.33
CA ASN A 63 0.31 -25.29 11.40
C ASN A 63 1.76 -25.53 10.95
N TYR A 64 2.57 -24.50 10.78
CA TYR A 64 3.99 -24.66 10.46
C TYR A 64 4.73 -25.47 11.54
N TYR A 65 4.47 -25.24 12.84
CA TYR A 65 5.03 -26.09 13.90
C TYR A 65 4.52 -27.53 13.86
N ARG A 66 3.31 -27.77 13.35
CA ARG A 66 2.73 -29.12 13.26
C ARG A 66 3.34 -29.91 12.10
N THR A 67 3.37 -29.31 10.91
CA THR A 67 3.70 -29.98 9.64
C THR A 67 5.16 -29.78 9.21
N GLY A 68 5.83 -28.74 9.70
CA GLY A 68 7.15 -28.31 9.22
C GLY A 68 7.11 -27.61 7.85
N LYS A 69 5.91 -27.30 7.32
CA LYS A 69 5.73 -26.63 6.02
C LYS A 69 5.02 -25.30 6.19
N LEU A 70 5.65 -24.22 5.73
CA LEU A 70 5.12 -22.86 5.85
C LEU A 70 4.34 -22.50 4.59
N HIS A 71 3.03 -22.33 4.72
CA HIS A 71 2.15 -21.95 3.61
C HIS A 71 1.61 -20.52 3.81
N TYR A 72 1.50 -19.81 2.69
CA TYR A 72 0.98 -18.45 2.67
C TYR A 72 -0.56 -18.46 2.66
N PRO A 73 -1.24 -17.72 3.57
CA PRO A 73 -2.70 -17.61 3.57
C PRO A 73 -3.25 -16.89 2.33
N THR A 74 -4.37 -17.37 1.77
CA THR A 74 -4.99 -16.74 0.59
C THR A 74 -5.90 -15.55 0.91
N ASP A 75 -6.25 -15.39 2.18
CA ASP A 75 -7.19 -14.39 2.70
C ASP A 75 -6.48 -13.18 3.33
N VAL A 76 -5.15 -13.14 3.30
CA VAL A 76 -4.32 -12.10 3.94
C VAL A 76 -3.27 -11.59 2.96
N CYS A 77 -2.92 -10.30 3.04
CA CYS A 77 -1.94 -9.68 2.15
C CYS A 77 -0.47 -9.97 2.55
N GLY A 78 0.40 -9.99 1.53
CA GLY A 78 1.88 -10.10 1.59
C GLY A 78 2.50 -9.56 2.89
N PRO A 79 2.47 -8.23 3.05
CA PRO A 79 3.15 -7.54 4.15
C PRO A 79 2.61 -7.84 5.55
N LEU A 80 1.30 -8.10 5.68
CA LEU A 80 0.68 -8.41 6.98
C LEU A 80 1.19 -9.77 7.50
N PHE A 81 1.29 -10.77 6.63
CA PHE A 81 1.85 -12.06 7.02
C PHE A 81 3.33 -11.95 7.41
N GLU A 82 4.13 -11.19 6.65
CA GLU A 82 5.55 -10.96 6.97
C GLU A 82 5.73 -10.31 8.35
N THR A 83 4.93 -9.31 8.66
CA THR A 83 4.94 -8.63 9.97
C THR A 83 4.58 -9.59 11.12
N GLU A 84 3.68 -10.55 10.87
CA GLU A 84 3.39 -11.61 11.82
C GLU A 84 4.56 -12.59 11.93
N LEU A 85 5.11 -13.09 10.82
CA LEU A 85 6.26 -14.01 10.84
C LEU A 85 7.44 -13.41 11.62
N GLU A 86 7.76 -12.14 11.38
CA GLU A 86 8.79 -11.42 12.11
C GLU A 86 8.50 -11.39 13.62
N TYR A 87 7.26 -11.06 14.01
CA TYR A 87 6.87 -11.05 15.42
C TYR A 87 7.06 -12.42 16.09
N TRP A 88 6.70 -13.50 15.41
CA TRP A 88 6.83 -14.88 15.92
C TRP A 88 8.27 -15.43 15.79
N GLY A 89 9.15 -14.70 15.11
CA GLY A 89 10.55 -15.05 14.90
C GLY A 89 10.74 -16.16 13.86
N LEU A 90 9.94 -16.13 12.80
CA LEU A 90 9.98 -17.08 11.69
C LEU A 90 10.54 -16.39 10.44
N ASP A 91 11.34 -17.14 9.66
CA ASP A 91 11.94 -16.65 8.43
C ASP A 91 10.97 -16.83 7.24
N ALA A 92 10.62 -15.72 6.58
CA ALA A 92 9.75 -15.72 5.40
C ALA A 92 10.34 -16.47 4.20
N ASN A 93 11.66 -16.72 4.18
CA ASN A 93 12.29 -17.50 3.11
C ASN A 93 12.00 -19.01 3.19
N GLN A 94 11.39 -19.49 4.28
CA GLN A 94 11.03 -20.90 4.47
C GLN A 94 9.66 -21.27 3.87
N VAL A 95 9.01 -20.34 3.15
CA VAL A 95 7.71 -20.57 2.50
C VAL A 95 7.83 -21.63 1.41
N GLU A 96 6.89 -22.57 1.39
CA GLU A 96 6.84 -23.64 0.41
C GLU A 96 6.65 -23.11 -1.02
N PRO A 97 7.25 -23.75 -2.05
CA PRO A 97 7.21 -23.27 -3.44
C PRO A 97 5.80 -23.04 -4.01
N CYS A 98 4.82 -23.82 -3.55
CA CYS A 98 3.42 -23.67 -3.98
C CYS A 98 2.80 -22.31 -3.65
N CYS A 99 3.39 -21.56 -2.72
CA CYS A 99 2.90 -20.26 -2.26
C CYS A 99 3.74 -19.07 -2.77
N TRP A 100 4.84 -19.33 -3.48
CA TRP A 100 5.75 -18.26 -3.92
C TRP A 100 5.07 -17.25 -4.84
N MET A 101 4.19 -17.69 -5.73
CA MET A 101 3.56 -16.76 -6.66
C MET A 101 2.67 -15.73 -5.97
N THR A 102 1.88 -16.16 -4.98
CA THR A 102 1.06 -15.25 -4.17
C THR A 102 1.93 -14.29 -3.37
N TYR A 103 3.03 -14.79 -2.82
CA TYR A 103 4.00 -13.99 -2.06
C TYR A 103 4.70 -12.92 -2.93
N THR A 104 5.28 -13.28 -4.07
CA THR A 104 6.05 -12.35 -4.91
C THR A 104 5.17 -11.31 -5.59
N THR A 105 3.96 -11.67 -6.02
CA THR A 105 3.04 -10.74 -6.72
C THR A 105 2.75 -9.50 -5.87
N HIS A 106 2.58 -9.65 -4.56
CA HIS A 106 2.32 -8.51 -3.68
C HIS A 106 3.53 -7.59 -3.52
N ARG A 107 4.74 -8.15 -3.38
CA ARG A 107 5.97 -7.37 -3.27
C ARG A 107 6.26 -6.59 -4.55
N ASP A 108 6.16 -7.26 -5.69
CA ASP A 108 6.42 -6.66 -7.00
C ASP A 108 5.42 -5.53 -7.31
N THR A 109 4.15 -5.70 -6.91
CA THR A 109 3.13 -4.65 -7.05
C THR A 109 3.48 -3.42 -6.20
N GLN A 110 3.92 -3.62 -4.96
CA GLN A 110 4.28 -2.52 -4.07
C GLN A 110 5.51 -1.77 -4.58
N ASP A 111 6.52 -2.47 -5.07
CA ASP A 111 7.72 -1.87 -5.67
C ASP A 111 7.37 -1.07 -6.94
N VAL A 112 6.47 -1.58 -7.78
CA VAL A 112 5.97 -0.86 -8.94
C VAL A 112 5.21 0.40 -8.54
N LEU A 113 4.30 0.32 -7.55
CA LEU A 113 3.56 1.50 -7.06
C LEU A 113 4.49 2.57 -6.51
N VAL A 114 5.48 2.19 -5.71
CA VAL A 114 6.51 3.12 -5.21
C VAL A 114 7.35 3.69 -6.37
N GLY A 115 7.60 2.90 -7.41
CA GLY A 115 8.25 3.36 -8.64
C GLY A 115 7.43 4.40 -9.38
N LEU A 116 6.11 4.20 -9.51
CA LEU A 116 5.20 5.16 -10.13
C LEU A 116 5.14 6.48 -9.35
N ASP A 117 4.98 6.41 -8.03
CA ASP A 117 4.95 7.61 -7.18
C ASP A 117 6.24 8.45 -7.31
N ARG A 118 7.40 7.80 -7.47
CA ARG A 118 8.67 8.50 -7.71
C ARG A 118 8.72 9.19 -9.05
N LEU A 119 8.23 8.54 -10.11
CA LEU A 119 8.16 9.13 -11.44
C LEU A 119 7.24 10.36 -11.48
N ASP A 120 6.15 10.35 -10.71
CA ASP A 120 5.23 11.48 -10.61
C ASP A 120 5.82 12.64 -9.78
N LEU A 121 6.67 12.35 -8.79
CA LEU A 121 7.34 13.37 -7.97
C LEU A 121 8.56 14.00 -8.66
N ASP A 122 9.26 13.22 -9.50
CA ASP A 122 10.44 13.65 -10.26
C ASP A 122 10.08 14.28 -11.61
N ALA A 123 8.78 14.41 -11.93
CA ALA A 123 8.33 15.16 -13.08
C ALA A 123 8.69 16.64 -12.91
N GLU A 124 9.82 17.05 -13.49
CA GLU A 124 10.23 18.45 -13.46
C GLU A 124 9.14 19.34 -14.09
N PRO A 125 8.91 20.54 -13.54
CA PRO A 125 7.96 21.48 -14.12
C PRO A 125 8.40 21.79 -15.55
N ILE A 126 7.53 21.51 -16.52
CA ILE A 126 7.77 21.70 -17.95
C ILE A 126 8.31 23.11 -18.18
N THR A 127 9.51 23.19 -18.76
CA THR A 127 10.18 24.46 -19.01
C THR A 127 9.44 25.22 -20.11
N GLU A 128 9.54 26.56 -20.12
CA GLU A 128 8.86 27.40 -21.13
C GLU A 128 9.21 27.00 -22.59
N GLU A 129 10.35 26.35 -22.78
CA GLU A 129 10.84 25.87 -24.07
C GLU A 129 10.13 24.59 -24.56
N GLU A 130 9.60 23.76 -23.65
CA GLU A 130 8.96 22.47 -23.96
C GLU A 130 7.44 22.56 -24.11
N ILE A 131 6.83 23.65 -23.64
CA ILE A 131 5.39 23.92 -23.74
C ILE A 131 4.87 23.82 -25.19
N PRO A 132 5.52 24.42 -26.21
CA PRO A 132 5.05 24.36 -27.59
C PRO A 132 4.92 22.92 -28.12
N HIS A 133 5.90 22.07 -27.80
CA HIS A 133 5.93 20.68 -28.22
C HIS A 133 4.88 19.85 -27.48
N LYS A 134 4.74 20.01 -26.16
CA LYS A 134 3.73 19.30 -25.36
C LYS A 134 2.29 19.56 -25.83
N PHE A 135 2.00 20.78 -26.25
CA PHE A 135 0.67 21.16 -26.75
C PHE A 135 0.55 21.15 -28.29
N CYS A 136 1.55 20.61 -29.00
CA CYS A 136 1.59 20.50 -30.46
C CYS A 136 1.38 21.86 -31.18
N TRP A 137 1.85 22.95 -30.58
CA TRP A 137 1.79 24.29 -31.18
C TRP A 137 2.76 24.44 -32.35
N ASP A 138 3.79 23.61 -32.40
CA ASP A 138 4.81 23.59 -33.46
C ASP A 138 4.26 23.17 -34.82
N TYR A 139 3.11 22.49 -34.84
CA TYR A 139 2.46 21.98 -36.06
C TYR A 139 1.35 22.91 -36.57
N ASP A 140 1.08 24.05 -35.93
CA ASP A 140 0.04 24.97 -36.40
C ASP A 140 0.46 25.64 -37.74
N PRO A 141 -0.18 25.29 -38.87
CA PRO A 141 0.22 25.78 -40.18
C PRO A 141 -0.08 27.27 -40.39
N THR A 142 -0.88 27.89 -39.51
CA THR A 142 -1.19 29.32 -39.56
C THR A 142 -0.04 30.19 -39.01
N ILE A 143 0.90 29.58 -38.29
CA ILE A 143 1.96 30.27 -37.55
C ILE A 143 3.33 29.82 -38.09
N ARG A 144 3.60 30.17 -39.35
CA ARG A 144 4.84 29.80 -40.04
C ARG A 144 6.02 30.64 -39.51
N HIS A 145 6.83 30.10 -38.60
CA HIS A 145 8.08 30.72 -38.16
C HIS A 145 9.29 29.88 -38.57
N LYS A 146 9.89 30.20 -39.72
CA LYS A 146 11.29 29.84 -39.96
C LYS A 146 12.15 30.93 -39.32
N ASN A 147 12.91 30.56 -38.28
CA ASN A 147 14.04 31.31 -37.71
C ASN A 147 13.74 32.32 -36.57
N MET A 148 12.84 31.99 -35.63
CA MET A 148 12.55 32.85 -34.47
C MET A 148 12.77 32.09 -33.16
N SER A 149 13.29 32.75 -32.12
CA SER A 149 13.52 32.12 -30.81
C SER A 149 12.20 31.80 -30.09
N VAL A 150 12.18 30.78 -29.23
CA VAL A 150 10.96 30.36 -28.50
C VAL A 150 10.38 31.52 -27.68
N GLN A 151 11.23 32.38 -27.12
CA GLN A 151 10.78 33.51 -26.32
C GLN A 151 10.14 34.62 -27.15
N GLU A 152 10.62 34.85 -28.38
CA GLU A 152 9.98 35.73 -29.36
C GLU A 152 8.65 35.16 -29.87
N TYR A 153 8.57 33.83 -30.03
CA TYR A 153 7.34 33.12 -30.41
C TYR A 153 6.26 33.22 -29.33
N MET A 154 6.63 32.98 -28.07
CA MET A 154 5.69 33.15 -26.96
C MET A 154 5.11 34.58 -26.93
N ARG A 155 5.87 35.60 -27.34
CA ARG A 155 5.43 37.00 -27.40
C ARG A 155 4.49 37.32 -28.57
N THR A 156 4.48 36.53 -29.65
CA THR A 156 3.52 36.70 -30.76
C THR A 156 2.20 35.99 -30.52
N LEU A 157 2.18 35.00 -29.61
CA LEU A 157 0.97 34.26 -29.29
C LEU A 157 -0.11 35.14 -28.63
N PRO A 158 -1.40 34.93 -28.96
CA PRO A 158 -2.52 35.55 -28.26
C PRO A 158 -2.48 35.26 -26.76
N TRP A 159 -2.98 36.20 -25.95
CA TRP A 159 -2.97 36.08 -24.48
C TRP A 159 -3.62 34.78 -23.98
N PHE A 160 -4.67 34.30 -24.63
CA PHE A 160 -5.38 33.07 -24.23
C PHE A 160 -4.50 31.81 -24.38
N LYS A 161 -3.61 31.77 -25.38
CA LYS A 161 -2.66 30.66 -25.57
C LYS A 161 -1.61 30.63 -24.47
N ARG A 162 -1.20 31.79 -23.95
CA ARG A 162 -0.28 31.86 -22.80
C ARG A 162 -0.92 31.44 -21.49
N VAL A 163 -2.22 31.67 -21.35
CA VAL A 163 -2.98 31.31 -20.15
C VAL A 163 -3.43 29.84 -20.18
N GLN A 164 -3.58 29.25 -21.38
CA GLN A 164 -4.06 27.87 -21.57
C GLN A 164 -3.27 26.81 -20.77
N PRO A 165 -1.92 26.74 -20.79
CA PRO A 165 -1.17 25.72 -20.04
C PRO A 165 -1.38 25.82 -18.52
N ARG A 166 -1.45 27.05 -18.01
CA ARG A 166 -1.66 27.32 -16.57
C ARG A 166 -3.05 26.89 -16.12
N ILE A 167 -4.07 27.14 -16.94
CA ILE A 167 -5.43 26.66 -16.66
C ILE A 167 -5.48 25.13 -16.73
N TRP A 168 -4.83 24.53 -17.73
CA TRP A 168 -4.84 23.09 -17.94
C TRP A 168 -4.22 22.32 -16.76
N GLN A 169 -3.13 22.82 -16.18
CA GLN A 169 -2.53 22.26 -14.96
C GLN A 169 -3.49 22.27 -13.76
N LEU A 170 -4.34 23.29 -13.63
CA LEU A 170 -5.35 23.35 -12.56
C LEU A 170 -6.45 22.29 -12.73
N PHE A 171 -6.69 21.82 -13.96
CA PHE A 171 -7.69 20.79 -14.27
C PHE A 171 -7.11 19.37 -14.24
N GLU A 172 -5.90 19.15 -14.75
CA GLU A 172 -5.24 17.84 -14.72
C GLU A 172 -4.81 17.46 -13.29
N GLU A 173 -4.32 18.43 -12.50
CA GLU A 173 -3.87 18.22 -11.14
C GLU A 173 -4.58 19.18 -10.16
N PRO A 174 -5.84 18.89 -9.79
CA PRO A 174 -6.62 19.74 -8.89
C PRO A 174 -6.02 19.87 -7.48
N TYR A 175 -5.03 19.05 -7.15
CA TYR A 175 -4.33 19.06 -5.85
C TYR A 175 -2.93 19.69 -5.90
N SER A 176 -2.45 20.13 -7.07
CA SER A 176 -1.09 20.67 -7.28
C SER A 176 -0.78 21.91 -6.44
N SER A 177 -1.79 22.76 -6.19
CA SER A 177 -1.62 24.00 -5.42
C SER A 177 -2.83 24.34 -4.56
N SER A 178 -2.63 25.18 -3.53
CA SER A 178 -3.74 25.65 -2.68
C SER A 178 -4.81 26.41 -3.47
N ALA A 179 -4.43 27.13 -4.53
CA ALA A 179 -5.36 27.79 -5.43
C ALA A 179 -6.16 26.77 -6.28
N ALA A 180 -5.50 25.74 -6.81
CA ALA A 180 -6.15 24.65 -7.56
C ALA A 180 -7.22 23.94 -6.71
N LYS A 181 -6.90 23.66 -5.45
CA LYS A 181 -7.82 23.02 -4.49
C LYS A 181 -9.08 23.84 -4.26
N VAL A 182 -8.95 25.17 -4.16
CA VAL A 182 -10.10 26.07 -3.97
C VAL A 182 -10.95 26.13 -5.24
N CYS A 183 -10.33 26.29 -6.41
CA CYS A 183 -11.03 26.31 -7.69
C CYS A 183 -11.83 25.02 -7.92
N PHE A 184 -11.20 23.85 -7.74
CA PHE A 184 -11.86 22.56 -7.91
C PHE A 184 -13.06 22.39 -6.98
N ARG A 185 -12.91 22.73 -5.68
CA ARG A 185 -14.02 22.66 -4.71
C ARG A 185 -15.19 23.55 -5.08
N THR A 186 -14.92 24.77 -5.53
CA THR A 186 -15.98 25.71 -5.93
C THR A 186 -16.73 25.23 -7.18
N LEU A 187 -16.00 24.79 -8.22
CA LEU A 187 -16.61 24.28 -9.45
C LEU A 187 -17.42 23.01 -9.22
N PHE A 188 -16.91 22.07 -8.42
CA PHE A 188 -17.60 20.84 -8.07
C PHE A 188 -18.87 21.10 -7.25
N SER A 189 -18.81 22.05 -6.30
CA SER A 189 -19.97 22.46 -5.51
C SER A 189 -21.07 23.09 -6.37
N VAL A 190 -20.70 23.95 -7.33
CA VAL A 190 -21.65 24.58 -8.24
C VAL A 190 -22.28 23.54 -9.18
N PHE A 191 -21.48 22.58 -9.67
CA PHE A 191 -21.99 21.50 -10.50
C PHE A 191 -23.02 20.63 -9.77
N ILE A 192 -22.74 20.22 -8.53
CA ILE A 192 -23.70 19.46 -7.70
C ILE A 192 -24.99 20.26 -7.48
N PHE A 193 -24.86 21.56 -7.21
CA PHE A 193 -26.02 22.44 -7.01
C PHE A 193 -26.87 22.56 -8.27
N CYS A 194 -26.26 22.72 -9.45
CA CYS A 194 -26.97 22.75 -10.74
C CYS A 194 -27.66 21.41 -11.04
N LEU A 195 -26.98 20.28 -10.78
CA LEU A 195 -27.58 18.95 -10.92
C LEU A 195 -28.79 18.79 -10.00
N PHE A 196 -28.67 19.23 -8.74
CA PHE A 196 -29.77 19.20 -7.79
C PHE A 196 -30.99 20.00 -8.29
N ILE A 197 -30.78 21.22 -8.79
CA ILE A 197 -31.87 22.01 -9.37
C ILE A 197 -32.51 21.28 -10.56
N SER A 198 -31.70 20.71 -11.46
CA SER A 198 -32.24 20.05 -12.67
C SER A 198 -33.02 18.75 -12.41
N ILE A 199 -32.81 18.13 -11.25
CA ILE A 199 -33.48 16.87 -10.87
C ILE A 199 -34.74 17.15 -10.05
N PHE A 200 -34.74 18.21 -9.24
CA PHE A 200 -35.78 18.47 -8.23
C PHE A 200 -36.66 19.69 -8.54
N LEU A 201 -36.39 20.43 -9.61
CA LEU A 201 -37.18 21.56 -10.09
C LEU A 201 -37.65 21.33 -11.53
#